data_AF-L5N7V5-F1
#
_entry.id   AF-L5N7V5-F1
#
_cell.length_a   1.000
_cell.length_b   1.000
_cell.length_c   1.000
_cell.angle_alpha   90.00
_cell.angle_beta   90.00
_cell.angle_gamma   90.00
#
_symmetry.space_group_name_H-M   'P 1'
#
loop_
_entity.id
_entity.type
_entity.pdbx_description
1 polymer ?
#
loop_
_entity_poly.entity_id
_entity_poly.type
_entity_poly.pdbx_seq_one_letter_code
_entity_poly.pdbx_strand_id
1 'polypeptide(L)'
;MNMKEKLMTQGYEHIDILLIDEESNKTTVADISLNKVTDLEYKLYLEPESIAYRFDVENPYFEGEQMVESGTPRKVKGYILEW
;
A
#
# COMPACT_ATOMS: atom_id res chain seq x y z
N MET A 1 9.53 11.28 1.82
CA MET A 1 8.14 11.30 1.35
C MET A 1 7.53 9.97 1.70
N ASN A 2 6.45 10.01 2.48
CA ASN A 2 5.65 8.83 2.81
C ASN A 2 4.79 8.39 1.61
N MET A 3 4.15 7.24 1.73
CA MET A 3 3.31 6.63 0.70
C MET A 3 2.21 7.58 0.24
N LYS A 4 1.54 8.24 1.18
CA LYS A 4 0.51 9.25 0.87
C LYS A 4 1.04 10.34 -0.05
N GLU A 5 2.15 11.00 0.32
CA GLU A 5 2.73 12.09 -0.47
C GLU A 5 3.16 11.63 -1.86
N LYS A 6 3.73 10.42 -1.97
CA LYS A 6 4.10 9.82 -3.26
C LYS A 6 2.88 9.62 -4.16
N LEU A 7 1.80 9.05 -3.62
CA LEU A 7 0.57 8.79 -4.36
C LEU A 7 -0.11 10.09 -4.79
N MET A 8 -0.19 11.09 -3.90
CA MET A 8 -0.71 12.41 -4.25
C MET A 8 0.12 13.09 -5.35
N THR A 9 1.44 12.89 -5.37
CA THR A 9 2.31 13.40 -6.44
C THR A 9 2.05 12.73 -7.80
N GLN A 10 1.57 11.48 -7.79
CA GLN A 10 1.13 10.79 -9.01
C GLN A 10 -0.26 11.24 -9.49
N GLY A 11 -0.97 12.06 -8.72
CA GLY A 11 -2.30 12.57 -9.06
C GLY A 11 -3.46 11.80 -8.41
N TYR A 12 -3.17 10.82 -7.56
CA TYR A 12 -4.21 10.09 -6.83
C TYR A 12 -4.86 10.96 -5.76
N GLU A 13 -6.19 10.83 -5.60
CA GLU A 13 -6.95 11.44 -4.50
C GLU A 13 -7.75 10.41 -3.69
N HIS A 14 -8.38 9.46 -4.40
CA HIS A 14 -9.16 8.36 -3.84
C HIS A 14 -8.68 7.06 -4.48
N ILE A 15 -8.35 6.07 -3.64
CA ILE A 15 -7.80 4.79 -4.10
C ILE A 15 -8.36 3.61 -3.32
N ASP A 16 -8.34 2.45 -3.96
CA ASP A 16 -8.40 1.15 -3.30
C ASP A 16 -7.01 0.51 -3.37
N ILE A 17 -6.67 -0.31 -2.37
CA ILE A 17 -5.42 -1.07 -2.36
C ILE A 17 -5.73 -2.56 -2.27
N LEU A 18 -5.32 -3.31 -3.28
CA LEU A 18 -5.34 -4.77 -3.25
C LEU A 18 -4.00 -5.29 -2.74
N LEU A 19 -3.98 -5.80 -1.51
CA LEU A 19 -2.83 -6.47 -0.90
C LEU A 19 -2.85 -7.96 -1.24
N ILE A 20 -1.71 -8.48 -1.70
CA ILE A 20 -1.48 -9.91 -1.94
C ILE A 20 -0.23 -10.32 -1.15
N ASP A 21 -0.35 -11.34 -0.30
CA ASP A 21 0.79 -11.90 0.43
C ASP A 21 1.48 -13.05 -0.32
N GLU A 22 2.56 -13.58 0.25
CA GLU A 22 3.33 -14.70 -0.32
C GLU A 22 2.52 -16.00 -0.45
N GLU A 23 1.47 -16.18 0.36
CA GLU A 23 0.55 -17.31 0.29
C GLU A 23 -0.58 -17.08 -0.73
N SER A 24 -0.53 -15.99 -1.48
CA SER A 24 -1.56 -15.55 -2.44
C SER A 24 -2.90 -15.22 -1.80
N ASN A 25 -2.94 -14.96 -0.48
CA ASN A 25 -4.13 -14.41 0.15
C ASN A 25 -4.33 -12.97 -0.31
N LYS A 26 -5.58 -12.60 -0.58
CA LYS A 26 -5.95 -11.29 -1.09
C LYS A 26 -6.75 -10.54 -0.03
N THR A 27 -6.32 -9.32 0.28
CA THR A 27 -7.05 -8.40 1.15
C THR A 27 -7.20 -7.07 0.43
N THR A 28 -8.43 -6.56 0.33
CA THR A 28 -8.67 -5.24 -0.24
C THR A 28 -8.90 -4.22 0.86
N VAL A 29 -8.16 -3.13 0.83
CA VAL A 29 -8.38 -1.95 1.66
C VAL A 29 -8.98 -0.87 0.77
N ALA A 30 -10.30 -0.72 0.85
CA ALA A 30 -11.07 0.15 -0.04
C ALA A 30 -11.30 1.55 0.55
N ASP A 31 -11.74 2.46 -0.32
CA ASP A 31 -12.20 3.83 -0.05
C ASP A 31 -11.18 4.66 0.75
N ILE A 32 -9.93 4.64 0.29
CA ILE A 32 -8.86 5.43 0.89
C ILE A 32 -8.86 6.81 0.24
N SER A 33 -9.39 7.78 0.98
CA SER A 33 -9.21 9.20 0.66
C SER A 33 -7.83 9.67 1.14
N LEU A 34 -6.92 9.95 0.20
CA LEU A 34 -5.54 10.38 0.50
C LEU A 34 -5.50 11.71 1.25
N ASN A 35 -6.48 12.58 1.00
CA ASN A 35 -6.62 13.85 1.73
C ASN A 35 -7.00 13.67 3.21
N LYS A 36 -7.68 12.57 3.56
CA LYS A 36 -8.16 12.29 4.92
C LYS A 36 -7.26 11.33 5.70
N VAL A 37 -6.54 10.44 5.01
CA VAL A 37 -5.62 9.52 5.67
C VAL A 37 -4.40 10.27 6.20
N THR A 38 -4.03 10.01 7.44
CA THR A 38 -2.85 10.64 8.07
C THR A 38 -1.56 9.91 7.71
N ASP A 39 -1.59 8.58 7.82
CA ASP A 39 -0.45 7.69 7.60
C ASP A 39 -0.96 6.39 6.96
N LEU A 40 -0.47 6.10 5.76
CA LEU A 40 -0.94 4.95 4.98
C LEU A 40 -0.21 3.68 5.37
N GLU A 41 1.09 3.79 5.60
CA GLU A 41 1.95 2.72 6.05
C GLU A 41 1.42 2.12 7.35
N TYR A 42 1.10 2.98 8.33
CA TYR A 42 0.49 2.55 9.58
C TYR A 42 -0.88 1.89 9.38
N LYS A 43 -1.76 2.48 8.56
CA LYS A 43 -3.09 1.90 8.25
C LYS A 43 -2.98 0.51 7.62
N LEU A 44 -1.93 0.28 6.84
CA LEU A 44 -1.65 -0.96 6.15
C LEU A 44 -0.73 -1.89 6.96
N TYR A 45 -0.33 -1.51 8.18
CA TYR A 45 0.63 -2.24 9.01
C TYR A 45 1.97 -2.52 8.29
N LEU A 46 2.42 -1.62 7.42
CA LEU A 46 3.65 -1.76 6.65
C LEU A 46 4.83 -1.16 7.40
N GLU A 47 5.99 -1.81 7.27
CA GLU A 47 7.26 -1.27 7.72
C GLU A 47 7.74 -0.21 6.70
N PRO A 48 7.77 1.10 7.03
CA PRO A 48 7.98 2.17 6.05
C PRO A 48 9.30 2.08 5.29
N GLU A 49 10.36 1.61 5.97
CA GLU A 49 11.71 1.49 5.40
C GLU A 49 11.83 0.32 4.40
N SER A 50 10.87 -0.62 4.42
CA SER A 50 10.84 -1.78 3.52
C SER A 50 10.17 -1.50 2.18
N ILE A 51 9.47 -0.37 2.03
CA ILE A 51 8.54 -0.15 0.91
C ILE A 51 9.29 0.22 -0.37
N ALA A 52 9.14 -0.62 -1.39
CA ALA A 52 9.60 -0.37 -2.76
C ALA A 52 8.41 -0.05 -3.67
N TYR A 53 8.45 1.09 -4.36
CA TYR A 53 7.37 1.55 -5.25
C TYR A 53 7.68 1.27 -6.72
N ARG A 54 6.63 0.99 -7.50
CA ARG A 54 6.64 0.79 -8.96
C ARG A 54 5.42 1.49 -9.55
N PHE A 55 5.60 2.74 -9.96
CA PHE A 55 4.54 3.57 -10.57
C PHE A 55 4.63 3.64 -12.10
N ASP A 56 5.73 3.16 -12.68
CA ASP A 56 6.08 3.20 -14.10
C ASP A 56 5.54 2.01 -14.91
N VAL A 57 4.56 1.28 -14.37
CA VAL A 57 3.98 0.07 -14.96
C VAL A 57 2.48 0.23 -15.16
N GLU A 58 1.89 -0.59 -16.03
CA GLU A 58 0.45 -0.55 -16.35
C GLU A 58 -0.45 -0.64 -15.12
N ASN A 59 -0.04 -1.42 -14.11
CA ASN A 59 -0.74 -1.56 -12.84
C ASN A 59 0.20 -1.13 -11.70
N PRO A 60 0.15 0.13 -11.26
CA PRO A 60 1.02 0.65 -10.21
C PRO A 60 0.92 -0.16 -8.92
N TYR A 61 2.07 -0.44 -8.31
CA TYR A 61 2.13 -1.24 -7.09
C TYR A 61 3.28 -0.84 -6.17
N PHE A 62 3.22 -1.34 -4.94
CA PHE A 62 4.33 -1.34 -4.00
C PHE A 62 4.56 -2.74 -3.43
N GLU A 63 5.77 -2.98 -2.96
CA GLU A 63 6.16 -4.18 -2.23
C GLU A 63 6.70 -3.74 -0.87
N GLY A 64 6.38 -4.47 0.20
CA GLY A 64 6.87 -4.14 1.54
C GLY A 64 6.62 -5.25 2.53
N GLU A 65 7.17 -5.10 3.73
CA GLU A 65 6.93 -6.00 4.86
C GLU A 65 5.75 -5.49 5.67
N GLN A 66 4.81 -6.38 5.98
CA GLN A 66 3.65 -6.13 6.80
C GLN A 66 3.83 -6.82 8.16
N MET A 67 3.68 -6.07 9.23
CA MET A 67 3.69 -6.57 10.60
C MET A 67 2.31 -7.18 10.91
N VAL A 68 2.27 -8.51 11.06
CA VAL A 68 1.07 -9.21 11.55
C VAL A 68 1.16 -9.46 13.05
N GLU A 69 0.02 -9.60 13.72
CA GLU A 69 -0.06 -9.84 15.17
C GLU A 69 0.74 -11.08 15.64
N SER A 70 1.01 -12.04 14.76
CA SER A 70 1.87 -13.21 15.04
C SER A 70 3.37 -12.90 15.11
N GLY A 71 3.78 -11.63 14.96
CA GLY A 71 5.14 -11.15 15.19
C GLY A 71 6.17 -11.52 14.11
N THR A 72 5.78 -12.30 13.10
CA THR A 72 6.62 -12.57 11.92
C THR A 72 6.25 -11.60 10.81
N PRO A 73 7.17 -10.74 10.33
CA PRO A 73 6.91 -9.88 9.18
C PRO A 73 6.58 -10.74 7.96
N ARG A 74 5.54 -10.37 7.21
CA ARG A 74 5.18 -11.03 5.95
C ARG A 74 5.41 -10.08 4.78
N LYS A 75 5.91 -10.57 3.64
CA LYS A 75 5.98 -9.72 2.45
C LYS A 75 4.62 -9.60 1.81
N VAL A 76 4.29 -8.40 1.38
CA VAL A 76 3.05 -8.09 0.66
C VAL A 76 3.34 -7.26 -0.57
N LYS A 77 2.53 -7.49 -1.59
CA LYS A 77 2.46 -6.67 -2.79
C LYS A 77 1.11 -5.96 -2.82
N GLY A 78 1.13 -4.63 -2.77
CA GLY A 78 -0.08 -3.81 -2.82
C GLY A 78 -0.25 -3.14 -4.17
N TYR A 79 -1.31 -3.48 -4.88
CA TYR A 79 -1.69 -2.82 -6.13
C TYR A 79 -2.58 -1.61 -5.82
N ILE A 80 -2.26 -0.48 -6.43
CA ILE A 80 -3.01 0.76 -6.29
C ILE A 80 -4.05 0.79 -7.40
N LEU A 81 -5.31 0.80 -7.00
CA LEU A 81 -6.45 0.84 -7.90
C LEU A 81 -7.06 2.25 -7.76
N GLU A 82 -7.12 2.99 -8.85
CA GLU A 82 -7.79 4.30 -8.88
C GLU A 82 -9.30 4.11 -9.02
N TRP A 83 -10.07 4.97 -8.35
CA TRP A 83 -11.52 5.00 -8.43
C TRP A 83 -12.05 6.35 -8.91
#